data_AF-A0A1Q2HSM1-F1
#
_entry.id   AF-A0A1Q2HSM1-F1
#
_cell.length_a   1.000
_cell.length_b   1.000
_cell.length_c   1.000
_cell.angle_alpha   90.00
_cell.angle_beta   90.00
_cell.angle_gamma   90.00
#
_symmetry.space_group_name_H-M   'P 1'
#
loop_
_entity.id
_entity.type
_entity.pdbx_description
1 polymer ?
#
loop_
_entity_poly.entity_id
_entity_poly.type
_entity_poly.pdbx_seq_one_letter_code
_entity_poly.pdbx_strand_id
1 'polypeptide(L)'
;MKAKVFIDCTGDGDISARAGAEYDSGDKNGNLMPATLCSQWSGVNWDLADPVNMQLISEKLEKAFKDNVFSEPDRHHTGMAQTGRTLASANMGHIYDIDNTNEESVTRALIKGREMLPEFEHFYQEYVPGYENIELCSSASLLGIRESRRIRGDYQLNISDYLERRKFNDQIGCYAYEIDIHPSSSSREDYEKAIQTFKDNRYKTGEHYGIPYRALTVKGFSNLLAAGRSISTDREMQGSIRTMPGCFITGQAAGMAASLASRSKTATRKIDIKELQAKLADIGAFIGELPNE
;
A
#
# COMPACT_ATOMS: atom_id res chain seq x y z
N MET A 1 -26.77 9.75 6.29
CA MET A 1 -26.19 10.90 5.56
C MET A 1 -26.86 11.04 4.20
N LYS A 2 -26.97 12.24 3.61
CA LYS A 2 -27.50 12.45 2.25
C LYS A 2 -26.48 13.22 1.42
N ALA A 3 -26.08 12.67 0.28
CA ALA A 3 -25.19 13.30 -0.68
C ALA A 3 -25.59 12.88 -2.11
N LYS A 4 -25.21 13.68 -3.10
CA LYS A 4 -25.43 13.31 -4.52
C LYS A 4 -24.53 12.17 -4.95
N VAL A 5 -23.27 12.20 -4.53
CA VAL A 5 -22.25 11.18 -4.79
C VAL A 5 -21.47 10.95 -3.50
N PHE A 6 -21.09 9.70 -3.26
CA PHE A 6 -20.20 9.28 -2.18
C PHE A 6 -18.88 8.78 -2.78
N ILE A 7 -17.79 9.07 -2.10
CA ILE A 7 -16.47 8.51 -2.41
C ILE A 7 -15.99 7.80 -1.16
N ASP A 8 -15.72 6.51 -1.28
CA ASP A 8 -15.11 5.70 -0.25
C ASP A 8 -13.59 5.73 -0.39
N CYS A 9 -12.97 6.58 0.43
CA CYS A 9 -11.52 6.66 0.63
C CYS A 9 -11.16 6.33 2.07
N THR A 10 -11.96 5.49 2.76
CA THR A 10 -11.69 5.10 4.16
C THR A 10 -10.43 4.25 4.30
N GLY A 11 -9.94 3.68 3.20
CA GLY A 11 -8.84 2.73 3.18
C GLY A 11 -9.31 1.29 3.40
N ASP A 12 -10.45 1.09 4.06
CA ASP A 12 -11.03 -0.23 4.37
C ASP A 12 -12.35 -0.52 3.67
N GLY A 13 -12.77 0.39 2.79
CA GLY A 13 -14.00 0.24 2.04
C GLY A 13 -15.24 0.26 2.94
N ASP A 14 -15.20 0.92 4.09
CA ASP A 14 -16.26 0.86 5.10
C ASP A 14 -17.58 1.43 4.61
N ILE A 15 -17.57 2.50 3.81
CA ILE A 15 -18.79 3.09 3.26
C ILE A 15 -19.42 2.10 2.29
N SER A 16 -18.60 1.48 1.44
CA SER A 16 -19.02 0.53 0.42
C SER A 16 -19.55 -0.77 1.04
N ALA A 17 -18.79 -1.35 1.97
CA ALA A 17 -19.18 -2.55 2.69
C ALA A 17 -20.48 -2.35 3.48
N ARG A 18 -20.61 -1.25 4.23
CA ARG A 18 -21.84 -0.93 4.97
C ARG A 18 -23.03 -0.62 4.07
N ALA A 19 -22.79 -0.16 2.84
CA ALA A 19 -23.83 0.03 1.84
C ALA A 19 -24.28 -1.30 1.18
N GLY A 20 -23.56 -2.40 1.40
CA GLY A 20 -23.85 -3.73 0.83
C GLY A 20 -23.12 -4.01 -0.49
N ALA A 21 -22.02 -3.28 -0.79
CA ALA A 21 -21.17 -3.59 -1.93
C ALA A 21 -20.39 -4.89 -1.72
N GLU A 22 -20.21 -5.66 -2.78
CA GLU A 22 -19.33 -6.84 -2.79
C GLU A 22 -17.86 -6.43 -2.70
N TYR A 23 -17.03 -7.25 -2.06
CA TYR A 23 -15.59 -7.03 -1.94
C TYR A 23 -14.84 -8.34 -1.75
N ASP A 24 -13.55 -8.33 -2.11
CA ASP A 24 -12.60 -9.38 -1.73
C ASP A 24 -11.77 -8.93 -0.52
N SER A 25 -11.16 -9.87 0.20
CA SER A 25 -10.24 -9.58 1.30
C SER A 25 -9.27 -10.75 1.49
N GLY A 26 -8.00 -10.46 1.75
CA GLY A 26 -6.97 -11.46 1.99
C GLY A 26 -6.64 -12.35 0.78
N ASP A 27 -5.88 -13.41 1.04
CA ASP A 27 -5.67 -14.53 0.13
C ASP A 27 -6.85 -15.52 0.13
N LYS A 28 -6.69 -16.63 -0.60
CA LYS A 28 -7.64 -17.75 -0.66
C LYS A 28 -7.98 -18.38 0.70
N ASN A 29 -7.14 -18.19 1.71
CA ASN A 29 -7.33 -18.68 3.07
C ASN A 29 -7.86 -17.57 4.01
N GLY A 30 -8.04 -16.35 3.51
CA GLY A 30 -8.47 -15.19 4.28
C GLY A 30 -7.34 -14.45 5.00
N ASN A 31 -6.07 -14.81 4.78
CA ASN A 31 -4.96 -14.13 5.45
C ASN A 31 -4.69 -12.79 4.77
N LEU A 32 -4.52 -11.75 5.58
CA LEU A 32 -4.19 -10.39 5.15
C LEU A 32 -2.67 -10.18 5.14
N MET A 33 -2.18 -9.25 4.31
CA MET A 33 -0.81 -8.75 4.44
C MET A 33 -0.62 -8.11 5.81
N PRO A 34 0.56 -8.29 6.45
CA PRO A 34 0.84 -7.74 7.76
C PRO A 34 0.80 -6.21 7.77
N ALA A 35 0.51 -5.64 8.93
CA ALA A 35 0.66 -4.21 9.17
C ALA A 35 2.07 -3.88 9.67
N THR A 36 2.41 -2.60 9.69
CA THR A 36 3.63 -2.11 10.35
C THR A 36 3.33 -0.85 11.15
N LEU A 37 3.90 -0.73 12.34
CA LEU A 37 3.88 0.51 13.10
C LEU A 37 5.17 1.28 12.83
N CYS A 38 5.12 2.26 11.93
CA CYS A 38 6.31 3.05 11.62
C CYS A 38 6.86 3.78 12.85
N SER A 39 8.18 3.99 12.89
CA SER A 39 8.87 4.64 14.00
C SER A 39 9.90 5.64 13.51
N GLN A 40 10.21 6.62 14.37
CA GLN A 40 11.28 7.60 14.15
C GLN A 40 12.37 7.38 15.18
N TRP A 41 13.61 7.54 14.73
CA TRP A 41 14.80 7.26 15.48
C TRP A 41 15.79 8.42 15.35
N SER A 42 16.66 8.58 16.34
CA SER A 42 17.79 9.51 16.30
C SER A 42 19.09 8.81 16.66
N GLY A 43 20.22 9.51 16.56
CA GLY A 43 21.53 8.98 16.96
C GLY A 43 22.24 8.12 15.91
N VAL A 44 21.72 8.06 14.69
CA VAL A 44 22.36 7.32 13.59
C VAL A 44 23.60 8.07 13.08
N ASN A 45 24.71 7.35 12.97
CA ASN A 45 25.93 7.80 12.33
C ASN A 45 25.94 7.37 10.85
N TRP A 46 25.54 8.28 9.98
CA TRP A 46 25.45 8.03 8.53
C TRP A 46 26.79 7.90 7.80
N ASP A 47 27.91 8.27 8.44
CA ASP A 47 29.24 8.02 7.87
C ASP A 47 29.62 6.54 7.95
N LEU A 48 28.96 5.78 8.84
CA LEU A 48 29.18 4.34 9.05
C LEU A 48 27.98 3.48 8.62
N ALA A 49 26.77 4.02 8.72
CA ALA A 49 25.56 3.30 8.38
C ALA A 49 25.43 3.09 6.87
N ASP A 50 25.11 1.85 6.48
CA ASP A 50 24.85 1.48 5.09
C ASP A 50 23.43 0.90 4.96
N PRO A 51 22.39 1.76 4.98
CA PRO A 51 20.99 1.32 4.98
C PRO A 51 20.56 0.64 3.68
N VAL A 52 21.31 0.80 2.59
CA VAL A 52 20.99 0.20 1.28
C VAL A 52 21.61 -1.20 1.13
N ASN A 53 22.51 -1.59 2.02
CA ASN A 53 23.13 -2.91 2.01
C ASN A 53 22.23 -3.96 2.68
N MET A 54 21.23 -4.38 1.92
CA MET A 54 20.26 -5.38 2.35
C MET A 54 20.90 -6.75 2.67
N GLN A 55 22.05 -7.07 2.06
CA GLN A 55 22.76 -8.29 2.38
C GLN A 55 23.34 -8.24 3.80
N LEU A 56 24.02 -7.15 4.16
CA LEU A 56 24.52 -6.94 5.52
C LEU A 56 23.40 -7.06 6.53
N ILE A 57 22.29 -6.35 6.32
CA ILE A 57 21.13 -6.39 7.22
C ILE A 57 20.58 -7.81 7.35
N SER A 58 20.43 -8.55 6.25
CA SER A 58 19.95 -9.93 6.29
C SER A 58 20.89 -10.85 7.07
N GLU A 59 22.21 -10.72 6.88
CA GLU A 59 23.21 -11.49 7.63
C GLU A 59 23.17 -11.19 9.14
N LYS A 60 22.98 -9.91 9.51
CA LYS A 60 22.82 -9.50 10.90
C LYS A 60 21.53 -10.03 11.52
N LEU A 61 20.41 -9.99 10.79
CA LEU A 61 19.12 -10.53 11.25
C LEU A 61 19.22 -12.03 11.54
N GLU A 62 19.83 -12.82 10.64
CA GLU A 62 20.01 -14.25 10.87
C GLU A 62 20.88 -14.56 12.10
N LYS A 63 21.84 -13.69 12.43
CA LYS A 63 22.58 -13.79 13.69
C LYS A 63 21.69 -13.45 14.88
N ALA A 64 20.96 -12.33 14.83
CA ALA A 64 20.07 -11.88 15.90
C ALA A 64 18.96 -12.91 16.21
N PHE A 65 18.45 -13.62 15.20
CA PHE A 65 17.49 -14.72 15.41
C PHE A 65 18.11 -15.89 16.18
N LYS A 66 19.37 -16.27 15.89
CA LYS A 66 20.08 -17.32 16.62
C LYS A 66 20.36 -16.92 18.07
N ASP A 67 20.60 -15.64 18.29
CA ASP A 67 20.85 -15.06 19.61
C ASP A 67 19.55 -14.80 20.40
N ASN A 68 18.37 -15.08 19.82
CA ASN A 68 17.03 -14.86 20.39
C ASN A 68 16.75 -13.39 20.76
N VAL A 69 17.24 -12.45 19.94
CA VAL A 69 16.96 -11.01 20.08
C VAL A 69 15.49 -10.70 19.84
N PHE A 70 14.89 -11.35 18.83
CA PHE A 70 13.52 -11.09 18.40
C PHE A 70 12.56 -12.14 18.95
N SER A 71 11.40 -11.69 19.44
CA SER A 71 10.31 -12.58 19.87
C SER A 71 9.65 -13.29 18.69
N GLU A 72 9.65 -12.67 17.51
CA GLU A 72 9.18 -13.25 16.26
C GLU A 72 10.19 -13.00 15.12
N PRO A 73 10.74 -14.06 14.48
CA PRO A 73 11.77 -13.90 13.47
C PRO A 73 11.18 -13.49 12.11
N ASP A 74 11.05 -12.18 11.88
CA ASP A 74 10.64 -11.59 10.61
C ASP A 74 11.85 -11.28 9.71
N ARG A 75 11.99 -12.02 8.59
CA ARG A 75 13.07 -11.84 7.62
C ARG A 75 12.87 -10.66 6.69
N HIS A 76 11.63 -10.17 6.56
CA HIS A 76 11.34 -9.08 5.64
C HIS A 76 11.64 -7.75 6.34
N HIS A 77 12.78 -7.17 5.99
CA HIS A 77 13.27 -5.94 6.60
C HIS A 77 13.61 -4.91 5.54
N THR A 78 13.24 -3.66 5.76
CA THR A 78 13.44 -2.56 4.80
C THR A 78 14.55 -1.58 5.21
N GLY A 79 15.12 -1.77 6.39
CA GLY A 79 16.12 -0.85 6.94
C GLY A 79 15.52 0.46 7.46
N MET A 80 16.37 1.42 7.80
CA MET A 80 15.96 2.77 8.20
C MET A 80 16.36 3.78 7.13
N ALA A 81 15.42 4.62 6.72
CA ALA A 81 15.67 5.68 5.75
C ALA A 81 16.17 6.95 6.46
N GLN A 82 17.23 7.56 5.95
CA GLN A 82 17.75 8.83 6.46
C GLN A 82 16.75 9.96 6.23
N THR A 83 16.31 10.61 7.32
CA THR A 83 15.38 11.75 7.29
C THR A 83 15.98 13.02 7.86
N GLY A 84 17.21 12.96 8.36
CA GLY A 84 17.95 14.11 8.86
C GLY A 84 19.41 13.78 9.14
N ARG A 85 20.12 14.71 9.79
CA ARG A 85 21.56 14.57 10.09
C ARG A 85 21.89 13.35 10.95
N THR A 86 20.99 12.98 11.85
CA THR A 86 21.09 11.79 12.71
C THR A 86 19.75 11.08 12.83
N LEU A 87 18.74 11.54 12.08
CA LEU A 87 17.37 11.08 12.16
C LEU A 87 17.10 10.02 11.11
N ALA A 88 16.35 8.99 11.50
CA ALA A 88 15.93 7.92 10.62
C ALA A 88 14.44 7.61 10.79
N SER A 89 13.81 7.20 9.70
CA SER A 89 12.45 6.67 9.69
C SER A 89 12.47 5.19 9.36
N ALA A 90 11.71 4.41 10.11
CA ALA A 90 11.65 2.96 9.97
C ALA A 90 10.22 2.51 9.63
N ASN A 91 10.10 1.66 8.61
CA ASN A 91 8.88 0.93 8.26
C ASN A 91 9.20 -0.58 8.31
N MET A 92 9.47 -1.06 9.52
CA MET A 92 9.94 -2.42 9.81
C MET A 92 9.15 -3.04 10.97
N GLY A 93 9.21 -4.37 11.08
CA GLY A 93 8.44 -5.13 12.06
C GLY A 93 7.04 -5.40 11.57
N HIS A 94 6.86 -6.57 10.93
CA HIS A 94 5.52 -7.02 10.60
C HIS A 94 4.73 -7.40 11.84
N ILE A 95 3.48 -6.93 11.85
CA ILE A 95 2.45 -7.36 12.78
C ILE A 95 1.48 -8.20 11.96
N TYR A 96 1.59 -9.52 12.11
CA TYR A 96 0.74 -10.51 11.46
C TYR A 96 -0.63 -10.64 12.16
N ASP A 97 -1.54 -11.42 11.55
CA ASP A 97 -2.86 -11.74 12.09
C ASP A 97 -3.70 -10.53 12.52
N ILE A 98 -3.60 -9.46 11.73
CA ILE A 98 -4.34 -8.23 11.92
C ILE A 98 -5.49 -8.10 10.92
N ASP A 99 -6.66 -7.72 11.43
CA ASP A 99 -7.81 -7.32 10.65
C ASP A 99 -8.14 -5.86 10.98
N ASN A 100 -7.88 -4.97 10.03
CA ASN A 100 -8.11 -3.53 10.23
C ASN A 100 -9.59 -3.15 10.33
N THR A 101 -10.49 -4.08 10.01
CA THR A 101 -11.94 -3.87 10.12
C THR A 101 -12.49 -4.19 11.51
N ASN A 102 -11.62 -4.64 12.42
CA ASN A 102 -11.92 -4.96 13.81
C ASN A 102 -11.06 -4.11 14.76
N GLU A 103 -11.72 -3.31 15.59
CA GLU A 103 -11.08 -2.37 16.52
C GLU A 103 -10.23 -3.03 17.61
N GLU A 104 -10.61 -4.22 18.10
CA GLU A 104 -9.82 -4.97 19.08
C GLU A 104 -8.55 -5.51 18.43
N SER A 105 -8.63 -5.96 17.18
CA SER A 105 -7.51 -6.41 16.38
C SER A 105 -6.48 -5.28 16.18
N VAL A 106 -6.94 -4.10 15.78
CA VAL A 106 -6.11 -2.89 15.64
C VAL A 106 -5.48 -2.48 16.98
N THR A 107 -6.24 -2.55 18.07
CA THR A 107 -5.74 -2.21 19.41
C THR A 107 -4.61 -3.13 19.85
N ARG A 108 -4.77 -4.45 19.69
CA ARG A 108 -3.72 -5.43 19.98
C ARG A 108 -2.48 -5.21 19.12
N ALA A 109 -2.68 -4.95 17.82
CA ALA A 109 -1.57 -4.69 16.90
C ALA A 109 -0.78 -3.41 17.26
N LEU A 110 -1.46 -2.35 17.69
CA LEU A 110 -0.81 -1.12 18.16
C LEU A 110 0.04 -1.34 19.42
N ILE A 111 -0.39 -2.22 20.32
CA ILE A 111 0.36 -2.61 21.52
C ILE A 111 1.58 -3.44 21.10
N LYS A 112 1.35 -4.52 20.36
CA LYS A 112 2.41 -5.43 19.88
C LYS A 112 3.49 -4.69 19.10
N GLY A 113 3.10 -3.79 18.20
CA GLY A 113 4.04 -2.98 17.42
C GLY A 113 4.96 -2.12 18.28
N ARG A 114 4.50 -1.63 19.44
CA ARG A 114 5.33 -0.88 20.39
C ARG A 114 6.21 -1.78 21.25
N GLU A 115 5.70 -2.95 21.62
CA GLU A 115 6.49 -3.97 22.34
C GLU A 115 7.68 -4.48 21.51
N MET A 116 7.58 -4.46 20.18
CA MET A 116 8.67 -4.85 19.27
C MET A 116 9.77 -3.80 19.13
N LEU A 117 9.50 -2.51 19.42
CA LEU A 117 10.48 -1.44 19.18
C LEU A 117 11.78 -1.60 19.99
N PRO A 118 11.76 -1.98 21.28
CA PRO A 118 12.99 -2.27 22.02
C PRO A 118 13.80 -3.43 21.43
N GLU A 119 13.17 -4.43 20.82
CA GLU A 119 13.89 -5.53 20.14
C GLU A 119 14.66 -5.00 18.93
N PHE A 120 14.05 -4.11 18.14
CA PHE A 120 14.72 -3.43 17.04
C PHE A 120 15.82 -2.48 17.51
N GLU A 121 15.58 -1.72 18.59
CA GLU A 121 16.61 -0.86 19.19
C GLU A 121 17.85 -1.67 19.57
N HIS A 122 17.67 -2.77 20.30
CA HIS A 122 18.75 -3.69 20.68
C HIS A 122 19.46 -4.28 19.46
N PHE A 123 18.71 -4.75 18.46
CA PHE A 123 19.27 -5.28 17.22
C PHE A 123 20.17 -4.25 16.52
N TYR A 124 19.69 -3.02 16.34
CA TYR A 124 20.45 -2.00 15.65
C TYR A 124 21.69 -1.57 16.43
N GLN A 125 21.58 -1.39 17.75
CA GLN A 125 22.71 -1.01 18.61
C GLN A 125 23.84 -2.05 18.60
N GLU A 126 23.51 -3.34 18.68
CA GLU A 126 24.51 -4.39 18.87
C GLU A 126 25.02 -5.03 17.56
N TYR A 127 24.21 -5.01 16.50
CA TYR A 127 24.50 -5.80 15.29
C TYR A 127 24.80 -4.95 14.06
N VAL A 128 24.30 -3.72 13.98
CA VAL A 128 24.32 -2.92 12.75
C VAL A 128 25.25 -1.71 12.89
N PRO A 129 26.37 -1.66 12.16
CA PRO A 129 27.31 -0.55 12.24
C PRO A 129 26.66 0.82 11.97
N GLY A 130 27.02 1.82 12.77
CA GLY A 130 26.51 3.19 12.64
C GLY A 130 25.21 3.47 13.41
N TYR A 131 24.68 2.48 14.14
CA TYR A 131 23.45 2.61 14.94
C TYR A 131 23.69 2.40 16.45
N GLU A 132 24.93 2.42 16.91
CA GLU A 132 25.33 2.12 18.30
C GLU A 132 24.71 3.10 19.31
N ASN A 133 24.41 4.33 18.88
CA ASN A 133 23.80 5.38 19.72
C ASN A 133 22.35 5.65 19.31
N ILE A 134 21.68 4.71 18.63
CA ILE A 134 20.32 4.94 18.18
C ILE A 134 19.37 5.04 19.38
N GLU A 135 18.41 5.95 19.29
CA GLU A 135 17.35 6.14 20.29
C GLU A 135 15.98 6.23 19.63
N LEU A 136 14.99 5.52 20.17
CA LEU A 136 13.60 5.66 19.76
C LEU A 136 13.06 7.06 20.09
N CYS A 137 12.68 7.82 19.06
CA CYS A 137 12.06 9.14 19.25
C CYS A 137 10.54 9.05 19.36
N SER A 138 9.91 8.26 18.49
CA SER A 138 8.44 8.12 18.48
C SER A 138 7.99 6.92 17.65
N SER A 139 6.78 6.44 17.92
CA SER A 139 6.03 5.53 17.06
C SER A 139 4.87 6.26 16.37
N ALA A 140 4.42 5.80 15.22
CA ALA A 140 3.24 6.33 14.55
C ALA A 140 1.97 6.21 15.43
N SER A 141 1.01 7.11 15.19
CA SER A 141 -0.30 7.07 15.86
C SER A 141 -1.27 6.08 15.22
N LEU A 142 -1.03 5.70 13.96
CA LEU A 142 -1.83 4.76 13.18
C LEU A 142 -0.94 3.65 12.62
N LEU A 143 -1.53 2.46 12.45
CA LEU A 143 -0.87 1.36 11.78
C LEU A 143 -0.79 1.62 10.26
N GLY A 144 0.35 1.28 9.68
CA GLY A 144 0.55 1.15 8.25
C GLY A 144 -0.13 -0.11 7.74
N ILE A 145 -1.42 -0.01 7.41
CA ILE A 145 -2.23 -1.12 6.91
C ILE A 145 -2.02 -1.28 5.41
N ARG A 146 -1.58 -2.48 5.00
CA ARG A 146 -1.31 -2.83 3.59
C ARG A 146 -2.55 -3.34 2.87
N GLU A 147 -3.33 -4.17 3.53
CA GLU A 147 -4.47 -4.86 2.94
C GLU A 147 -5.68 -4.82 3.87
N SER A 148 -6.85 -4.66 3.26
CA SER A 148 -8.15 -4.89 3.88
C SER A 148 -9.15 -5.24 2.76
N ARG A 149 -10.25 -4.52 2.60
CA ARG A 149 -11.26 -4.82 1.57
C ARG A 149 -10.89 -4.21 0.22
N ARG A 150 -10.94 -5.04 -0.84
CA ARG A 150 -10.88 -4.61 -2.25
C ARG A 150 -12.30 -4.60 -2.81
N ILE A 151 -12.87 -3.42 -3.01
CA ILE A 151 -14.28 -3.28 -3.40
C ILE A 151 -14.47 -3.75 -4.85
N ARG A 152 -15.51 -4.56 -5.12
CA ARG A 152 -15.82 -5.00 -6.49
C ARG A 152 -16.39 -3.84 -7.30
N GLY A 153 -15.59 -3.40 -8.27
CA GLY A 153 -15.99 -2.38 -9.24
C GLY A 153 -16.60 -2.97 -10.51
N ASP A 154 -16.92 -2.10 -11.48
CA ASP A 154 -17.31 -2.55 -12.82
C ASP A 154 -16.15 -3.20 -13.59
N TYR A 155 -14.91 -2.94 -13.15
CA TYR A 155 -13.71 -3.61 -13.62
C TYR A 155 -12.79 -3.91 -12.44
N GLN A 156 -12.19 -5.10 -12.45
CA GLN A 156 -11.15 -5.47 -11.50
C GLN A 156 -9.80 -5.36 -12.21
N LEU A 157 -9.02 -4.33 -11.86
CA LEU A 157 -7.65 -4.19 -12.34
C LEU A 157 -6.80 -5.33 -11.76
N ASN A 158 -6.08 -6.05 -12.61
CA ASN A 158 -5.49 -7.33 -12.21
C ASN A 158 -4.04 -7.48 -12.66
N ILE A 159 -3.41 -8.57 -12.23
CA ILE A 159 -2.03 -8.91 -12.56
C ILE A 159 -1.75 -8.97 -14.06
N SER A 160 -2.69 -9.45 -14.89
CA SER A 160 -2.51 -9.48 -16.35
C SER A 160 -2.36 -8.07 -16.91
N ASP A 161 -3.18 -7.13 -16.42
CA ASP A 161 -3.12 -5.73 -16.84
C ASP A 161 -1.77 -5.09 -16.49
N TYR A 162 -1.22 -5.42 -15.32
CA TYR A 162 0.13 -5.02 -14.90
C TYR A 162 1.20 -5.64 -15.82
N LEU A 163 1.17 -6.95 -16.07
CA LEU A 163 2.18 -7.61 -16.91
C LEU A 163 2.14 -7.13 -18.36
N GLU A 164 0.98 -6.77 -18.87
CA GLU A 164 0.81 -6.28 -20.25
C GLU A 164 1.05 -4.77 -20.41
N ARG A 165 1.30 -4.04 -19.30
CA ARG A 165 1.40 -2.57 -19.30
C ARG A 165 0.15 -1.96 -19.95
N ARG A 166 -1.01 -2.50 -19.57
CA ARG A 166 -2.26 -2.26 -20.29
C ARG A 166 -2.64 -0.79 -20.26
N LYS A 167 -3.10 -0.29 -21.41
CA LYS A 167 -3.68 1.04 -21.59
C LYS A 167 -5.19 0.92 -21.71
N PHE A 168 -5.91 1.93 -21.25
CA PHE A 168 -7.38 1.92 -21.24
C PHE A 168 -7.95 3.16 -21.91
N ASN A 169 -9.07 3.02 -22.63
CA ASN A 169 -9.76 4.18 -23.21
C ASN A 169 -10.29 5.13 -22.12
N ASP A 170 -10.63 4.59 -20.96
CA ASP A 170 -11.10 5.32 -19.78
C ASP A 170 -10.02 5.51 -18.72
N GLN A 171 -8.76 5.61 -19.13
CA GLN A 171 -7.63 5.81 -18.23
C GLN A 171 -7.71 7.15 -17.49
N ILE A 172 -7.47 7.13 -16.19
CA ILE A 172 -7.47 8.30 -15.29
C ILE A 172 -6.08 8.68 -14.79
N GLY A 173 -5.08 7.88 -15.13
CA GLY A 173 -3.68 8.09 -14.78
C GLY A 173 -2.86 6.82 -15.02
N CYS A 174 -1.55 6.96 -14.88
CA CYS A 174 -0.61 5.86 -15.01
C CYS A 174 0.15 5.62 -13.71
N TYR A 175 0.56 4.37 -13.48
CA TYR A 175 1.43 4.05 -12.37
C TYR A 175 2.42 2.93 -12.71
N ALA A 176 3.50 2.83 -11.94
CA ALA A 176 4.66 2.01 -12.29
C ALA A 176 5.38 1.40 -11.06
N TYR A 177 4.72 1.39 -9.90
CA TYR A 177 5.30 0.78 -8.70
C TYR A 177 5.29 -0.74 -8.79
N GLU A 178 6.33 -1.39 -8.25
CA GLU A 178 6.44 -2.84 -8.27
C GLU A 178 5.31 -3.55 -7.49
N ILE A 179 5.13 -4.85 -7.75
CA ILE A 179 4.20 -5.68 -6.98
C ILE A 179 4.84 -5.98 -5.62
N ASP A 180 4.45 -5.21 -4.62
CA ASP A 180 4.92 -5.30 -3.23
C ASP A 180 3.93 -6.11 -2.37
N ILE A 181 4.01 -7.44 -2.49
CA ILE A 181 3.24 -8.37 -1.66
C ILE A 181 4.09 -8.82 -0.49
N HIS A 182 3.60 -8.51 0.72
CA HIS A 182 4.23 -8.94 1.95
C HIS A 182 3.76 -10.36 2.32
N PRO A 183 4.66 -11.21 2.85
CA PRO A 183 4.29 -12.56 3.24
C PRO A 183 3.22 -12.51 4.33
N SER A 184 2.21 -13.38 4.26
CA SER A 184 1.14 -13.45 5.26
C SER A 184 1.60 -14.06 6.60
N SER A 185 2.82 -14.59 6.67
CA SER A 185 3.44 -15.13 7.90
C SER A 185 4.95 -14.87 7.94
N SER A 186 5.58 -15.10 9.09
CA SER A 186 7.04 -15.05 9.28
C SER A 186 7.78 -16.29 8.75
N SER A 187 7.08 -17.22 8.08
CA SER A 187 7.70 -18.44 7.54
C SER A 187 8.71 -18.13 6.44
N ARG A 188 9.79 -18.92 6.39
CA ARG A 188 10.84 -18.77 5.38
C ARG A 188 10.32 -19.01 3.96
N GLU A 189 9.42 -19.97 3.78
CA GLU A 189 8.81 -20.28 2.49
C GLU A 189 8.00 -19.11 1.94
N ASP A 190 7.19 -18.47 2.79
CA ASP A 190 6.39 -17.30 2.37
C ASP A 190 7.28 -16.10 2.03
N TYR A 191 8.35 -15.89 2.81
CA TYR A 191 9.35 -14.85 2.51
C TYR A 191 10.04 -15.07 1.16
N GLU A 192 10.52 -16.29 0.88
CA GLU A 192 11.19 -16.62 -0.38
C GLU A 192 10.27 -16.42 -1.59
N LYS A 193 8.98 -16.80 -1.47
CA LYS A 193 7.96 -16.54 -2.49
C LYS A 193 7.74 -15.04 -2.73
N ALA A 194 7.58 -14.25 -1.66
CA ALA A 194 7.35 -12.81 -1.76
C ALA A 194 8.50 -12.09 -2.48
N ILE A 195 9.75 -12.40 -2.12
CA ILE A 195 10.93 -11.82 -2.75
C ILE A 195 11.06 -12.22 -4.22
N GLN A 196 10.71 -13.46 -4.59
CA GLN A 196 10.74 -13.91 -5.98
C GLN A 196 9.75 -13.11 -6.83
N THR A 197 8.50 -12.96 -6.36
CA THR A 197 7.47 -12.17 -7.05
C THR A 197 7.89 -10.72 -7.27
N PHE A 198 8.52 -10.10 -6.26
CA PHE A 198 9.01 -8.72 -6.35
C PHE A 198 10.10 -8.56 -7.42
N LYS A 199 11.00 -9.55 -7.56
CA LYS A 199 12.12 -9.50 -8.51
C LYS A 199 11.70 -9.74 -9.95
N ASP A 200 10.77 -10.67 -10.19
CA ASP A 200 10.45 -11.13 -11.55
C ASP A 200 9.62 -10.11 -12.36
N ASN A 201 8.90 -9.22 -11.68
CA ASN A 201 7.86 -8.39 -12.29
C ASN A 201 8.20 -6.89 -12.28
N ARG A 202 9.49 -6.55 -12.21
CA ARG A 202 9.92 -5.14 -12.16
C ARG A 202 9.73 -4.45 -13.50
N TYR A 203 9.25 -3.22 -13.44
CA TYR A 203 9.16 -2.36 -14.60
C TYR A 203 10.51 -1.77 -14.97
N LYS A 204 10.72 -1.58 -16.28
CA LYS A 204 11.88 -0.84 -16.80
C LYS A 204 11.58 0.66 -16.75
N THR A 205 12.63 1.48 -16.79
CA THR A 205 12.49 2.94 -16.90
C THR A 205 11.58 3.31 -18.06
N GLY A 206 10.51 4.06 -17.77
CA GLY A 206 9.51 4.51 -18.74
C GLY A 206 8.30 3.59 -18.92
N GLU A 207 8.32 2.38 -18.38
CA GLU A 207 7.14 1.49 -18.38
C GLU A 207 6.13 1.92 -17.30
N HIS A 208 4.84 1.80 -17.62
CA HIS A 208 3.74 2.04 -16.70
C HIS A 208 2.48 1.26 -17.13
N TYR A 209 1.57 0.99 -16.20
CA TYR A 209 0.21 0.54 -16.51
C TYR A 209 -0.77 1.70 -16.36
N GLY A 210 -1.88 1.60 -17.09
CA GLY A 210 -3.01 2.51 -16.97
C GLY A 210 -3.94 2.13 -15.83
N ILE A 211 -4.54 3.13 -15.20
CA ILE A 211 -5.61 2.94 -14.20
C ILE A 211 -6.94 3.31 -14.88
N PRO A 212 -7.86 2.36 -15.11
CA PRO A 212 -9.14 2.65 -15.74
C PRO A 212 -10.15 3.25 -14.74
N TYR A 213 -10.93 4.24 -15.17
CA TYR A 213 -11.96 4.90 -14.36
C TYR A 213 -12.96 3.89 -13.77
N ARG A 214 -13.37 2.89 -14.55
CA ARG A 214 -14.29 1.83 -14.12
C ARG A 214 -13.78 0.93 -12.97
N ALA A 215 -12.50 1.04 -12.58
CA ALA A 215 -12.01 0.43 -11.34
C ALA A 215 -12.45 1.21 -10.08
N LEU A 216 -12.86 2.48 -10.24
CA LEU A 216 -13.40 3.30 -9.16
C LEU A 216 -14.89 3.09 -8.93
N THR A 217 -15.66 2.68 -9.94
CA THR A 217 -17.12 2.60 -9.86
C THR A 217 -17.57 1.35 -9.12
N VAL A 218 -18.25 1.49 -7.97
CA VAL A 218 -18.64 0.35 -7.12
C VAL A 218 -19.85 -0.38 -7.71
N LYS A 219 -19.69 -1.65 -8.10
CA LYS A 219 -20.68 -2.44 -8.83
C LYS A 219 -22.05 -2.42 -8.13
N GLY A 220 -23.11 -2.09 -8.88
CA GLY A 220 -24.47 -2.00 -8.35
C GLY A 220 -24.90 -0.63 -7.78
N PHE A 221 -23.98 0.32 -7.61
CA PHE A 221 -24.29 1.63 -6.99
C PHE A 221 -24.12 2.80 -7.95
N SER A 222 -25.20 3.49 -8.32
CA SER A 222 -25.16 4.58 -9.30
C SER A 222 -24.40 5.85 -8.84
N ASN A 223 -24.12 5.99 -7.55
CA ASN A 223 -23.56 7.21 -6.96
C ASN A 223 -22.44 6.96 -5.95
N LEU A 224 -21.77 5.82 -6.01
CA LEU A 224 -20.67 5.45 -5.11
C LEU A 224 -19.40 5.14 -5.92
N LEU A 225 -18.29 5.73 -5.49
CA LEU A 225 -16.93 5.44 -5.96
C LEU A 225 -16.09 4.88 -4.82
N ALA A 226 -15.12 4.01 -5.11
CA ALA A 226 -14.10 3.56 -4.18
C ALA A 226 -12.70 3.86 -4.75
N ALA A 227 -11.84 4.49 -3.95
CA ALA A 227 -10.50 4.91 -4.37
C ALA A 227 -9.47 4.65 -3.27
N GLY A 228 -8.19 4.75 -3.60
CA GLY A 228 -7.10 4.41 -2.69
C GLY A 228 -6.98 2.90 -2.45
N ARG A 229 -6.60 2.49 -1.23
CA ARG A 229 -6.35 1.07 -0.87
C ARG A 229 -7.51 0.13 -1.16
N SER A 230 -8.75 0.63 -1.16
CA SER A 230 -9.98 -0.14 -1.36
C SER A 230 -10.47 -0.18 -2.81
N ILE A 231 -9.72 0.36 -3.77
CA ILE A 231 -10.04 0.30 -5.20
C ILE A 231 -10.22 -1.14 -5.70
N SER A 232 -10.99 -1.32 -6.79
CA SER A 232 -11.27 -2.62 -7.40
C SER A 232 -10.06 -3.22 -8.09
N THR A 233 -9.40 -4.13 -7.39
CA THR A 233 -8.23 -4.87 -7.88
C THR A 233 -8.26 -6.34 -7.48
N ASP A 234 -7.47 -7.18 -8.12
CA ASP A 234 -7.03 -8.43 -7.48
C ASP A 234 -5.97 -8.12 -6.39
N ARG A 235 -5.49 -9.16 -5.71
CA ARG A 235 -4.57 -8.98 -4.57
C ARG A 235 -3.18 -8.55 -5.03
N GLU A 236 -2.68 -9.15 -6.10
CA GLU A 236 -1.37 -8.86 -6.68
C GLU A 236 -1.28 -7.42 -7.16
N MET A 237 -2.27 -6.96 -7.93
CA MET A 237 -2.36 -5.60 -8.41
C MET A 237 -2.51 -4.59 -7.27
N GLN A 238 -3.22 -4.97 -6.19
CA GLN A 238 -3.30 -4.15 -4.98
C GLN A 238 -1.91 -3.87 -4.41
N GLY A 239 -1.01 -4.87 -4.42
CA GLY A 239 0.39 -4.75 -3.97
C GLY A 239 1.15 -3.60 -4.64
N SER A 240 0.78 -3.27 -5.89
CA SER A 240 1.32 -2.10 -6.60
C SER A 240 0.53 -0.82 -6.29
N ILE A 241 -0.76 -0.78 -6.62
CA ILE A 241 -1.54 0.47 -6.70
C ILE A 241 -1.91 1.06 -5.33
N ARG A 242 -1.85 0.28 -4.24
CA ARG A 242 -2.21 0.75 -2.88
C ARG A 242 -1.28 1.80 -2.30
N THR A 243 -0.08 1.94 -2.86
CA THR A 243 0.92 2.87 -2.35
C THR A 243 0.45 4.33 -2.50
N MET A 244 1.00 5.24 -1.70
CA MET A 244 0.50 6.62 -1.59
C MET A 244 0.34 7.34 -2.95
N PRO A 245 1.26 7.23 -3.91
CA PRO A 245 1.06 7.85 -5.23
C PRO A 245 -0.13 7.28 -6.00
N GLY A 246 -0.35 5.96 -5.98
CA GLY A 246 -1.54 5.33 -6.59
C GLY A 246 -2.83 5.77 -5.90
N CYS A 247 -2.80 5.94 -4.57
CA CYS A 247 -3.92 6.52 -3.82
C CYS A 247 -4.21 7.98 -4.23
N PHE A 248 -3.18 8.79 -4.47
CA PHE A 248 -3.36 10.17 -4.94
C PHE A 248 -4.00 10.23 -6.32
N ILE A 249 -3.51 9.43 -7.27
CA ILE A 249 -4.06 9.35 -8.63
C ILE A 249 -5.55 9.00 -8.59
N THR A 250 -5.89 7.91 -7.88
CA THR A 250 -7.27 7.41 -7.80
C THR A 250 -8.19 8.35 -7.04
N GLY A 251 -7.72 8.94 -5.93
CA GLY A 251 -8.48 9.91 -5.14
C GLY A 251 -8.77 11.22 -5.90
N GLN A 252 -7.78 11.75 -6.62
CA GLN A 252 -7.95 12.95 -7.46
C GLN A 252 -8.97 12.71 -8.58
N ALA A 253 -8.86 11.57 -9.27
CA ALA A 253 -9.82 11.17 -10.29
C ALA A 253 -11.24 10.99 -9.73
N ALA A 254 -11.37 10.31 -8.57
CA ALA A 254 -12.67 10.12 -7.94
C ALA A 254 -13.34 11.45 -7.54
N GLY A 255 -12.57 12.39 -6.99
CA GLY A 255 -13.06 13.72 -6.64
C GLY A 255 -13.56 14.52 -7.86
N MET A 256 -12.78 14.52 -8.94
CA MET A 256 -13.16 15.17 -10.20
C MET A 256 -14.43 14.53 -10.81
N ALA A 257 -14.47 13.19 -10.86
CA ALA A 257 -15.60 12.43 -11.35
C ALA A 257 -16.89 12.69 -10.53
N ALA A 258 -16.79 12.74 -9.20
CA ALA A 258 -17.91 13.05 -8.33
C ALA A 258 -18.45 14.48 -8.56
N SER A 259 -17.57 15.45 -8.84
CA SER A 259 -17.95 16.80 -9.22
C SER A 259 -18.72 16.83 -10.53
N LEU A 260 -18.23 16.13 -11.56
CA LEU A 260 -18.90 15.99 -12.87
C LEU A 260 -20.27 15.34 -12.73
N ALA A 261 -20.34 14.18 -12.05
CA ALA A 261 -21.59 13.47 -11.80
C ALA A 261 -22.62 14.34 -11.05
N SER A 262 -22.17 15.07 -10.03
CA SER A 262 -23.03 15.93 -9.20
C SER A 262 -23.57 17.16 -9.94
N ARG A 263 -22.79 17.74 -10.85
CA ARG A 263 -23.17 18.89 -11.69
C ARG A 263 -24.13 18.48 -12.80
N SER A 264 -23.81 17.40 -13.50
CA SER A 264 -24.60 16.89 -14.63
C SER A 264 -25.80 16.03 -14.18
N LYS A 265 -25.98 15.84 -12.86
CA LYS A 265 -27.05 15.01 -12.25
C LYS A 265 -27.12 13.61 -12.87
N THR A 266 -25.96 13.04 -13.18
CA THR A 266 -25.84 11.72 -13.81
C THR A 266 -25.24 10.70 -12.84
N ALA A 267 -25.39 9.42 -13.14
CA ALA A 267 -24.73 8.35 -12.40
C ALA A 267 -23.21 8.45 -12.59
N THR A 268 -22.41 8.01 -11.61
CA THR A 268 -20.94 8.00 -11.68
C THR A 268 -20.42 7.24 -12.90
N ARG A 269 -21.14 6.22 -13.37
CA ARG A 269 -20.82 5.44 -14.59
C ARG A 269 -21.13 6.13 -15.92
N LYS A 270 -21.86 7.24 -15.87
CA LYS A 270 -22.40 7.94 -17.05
C LYS A 270 -21.79 9.32 -17.21
N ILE A 271 -20.66 9.58 -16.55
CA ILE A 271 -19.91 10.83 -16.78
C ILE A 271 -19.20 10.77 -18.12
N ASP A 272 -18.88 11.93 -18.67
CA ASP A 272 -18.03 12.04 -19.85
C ASP A 272 -16.57 11.81 -19.46
N ILE A 273 -16.02 10.70 -19.94
CA ILE A 273 -14.64 10.29 -19.68
C ILE A 273 -13.63 11.23 -20.35
N LYS A 274 -13.93 11.76 -21.54
CA LYS A 274 -13.05 12.71 -22.23
C LYS A 274 -13.01 14.03 -21.47
N GLU A 275 -14.15 14.48 -20.92
CA GLU A 275 -14.19 15.65 -20.02
C GLU A 275 -13.39 15.39 -18.73
N LEU A 276 -13.53 14.21 -18.11
CA LEU A 276 -12.76 13.84 -16.92
C LEU A 276 -11.25 13.88 -17.19
N GLN A 277 -10.79 13.22 -18.26
CA GLN A 277 -9.39 13.17 -18.66
C GLN A 277 -8.83 14.56 -18.94
N ALA A 278 -9.55 15.40 -19.68
CA ALA A 278 -9.15 16.77 -19.97
C ALA A 278 -8.99 17.60 -18.68
N LYS A 279 -9.92 17.48 -17.73
CA LYS A 279 -9.85 18.19 -16.44
C LYS A 279 -8.74 17.70 -15.54
N LEU A 280 -8.44 16.40 -15.56
CA LEU A 280 -7.31 15.84 -14.82
C LEU A 280 -5.98 16.32 -15.42
N ALA A 281 -5.85 16.33 -16.74
CA ALA A 281 -4.67 16.83 -17.44
C ALA A 281 -4.44 18.34 -17.18
N ASP A 282 -5.51 19.14 -17.13
CA ASP A 282 -5.46 20.59 -16.84
C ASP A 282 -4.84 20.89 -15.46
N ILE A 283 -5.01 19.99 -14.48
CA ILE A 283 -4.41 20.10 -13.14
C ILE A 283 -3.12 19.30 -13.00
N GLY A 284 -2.50 18.91 -14.11
CA GLY A 284 -1.17 18.29 -14.16
C GLY A 284 -1.14 16.77 -14.01
N ALA A 285 -2.28 16.06 -14.06
CA ALA A 285 -2.27 14.60 -14.03
C ALA A 285 -1.69 14.04 -15.33
N PHE A 286 -0.77 13.08 -15.20
CA PHE A 286 -0.25 12.33 -16.34
C PHE A 286 -1.23 11.20 -16.70
N ILE A 287 -2.07 11.43 -17.71
CA ILE A 287 -3.02 10.43 -18.22
C ILE A 287 -2.32 9.33 -19.01
N GLY A 288 -1.17 9.62 -19.61
CA GLY A 288 -0.43 8.68 -20.48
C GLY A 288 -1.08 8.48 -21.85
N GLU A 289 -0.53 7.52 -22.60
CA GLU A 289 -1.05 7.18 -23.92
C GLU A 289 -2.36 6.38 -23.81
N LEU A 290 -3.35 6.78 -24.59
CA LEU A 290 -4.60 6.04 -24.76
C LEU A 290 -4.45 5.04 -25.92
N PRO A 291 -5.18 3.91 -25.91
CA PRO A 291 -5.24 3.02 -27.07
C PRO A 291 -5.71 3.79 -28.33
N ASN A 292 -5.18 3.43 -29.50
CA ASN A 292 -5.70 3.95 -30.76
C ASN A 292 -7.14 3.46 -30.95
N GLU A 293 -8.07 4.40 -31.20
CA GLU A 293 -9.48 4.09 -31.55
C GLU A 293 -9.57 3.30 -32.87
#